data_AF-A0ABD4T903-F1
#
_entry.id   AF-A0ABD4T903-F1
#
_cell.length_a   1.000
_cell.length_b   1.000
_cell.length_c   1.000
_cell.angle_alpha   90.00
_cell.angle_beta   90.00
_cell.angle_gamma   90.00
#
_symmetry.space_group_name_H-M   'P 1'
#
loop_
_entity.id
_entity.type
_entity.pdbx_description
1 polymer ?
#
loop_
_entity_poly.entity_id
_entity_poly.type
_entity_poly.pdbx_seq_one_letter_code
_entity_poly.pdbx_strand_id
1 'polypeptide(L)'
;MTNPRVIVGDLFPEELQMIRDRLPEHLQDLGADHMQTLASIAEAWHLEPLPAGYAPEMVDVYVEEQEDPILSYEHWEMSVASPEFFPEKFTVLALEVDSVLRYAQIRGQEVFNRLGNVELPEDFAFAAA
;
A
#
# COMPACT_ATOMS: atom_id res chain seq x y z
N MET A 1 13.55 25.16 15.91
CA MET A 1 12.18 24.60 15.96
C MET A 1 12.31 23.16 15.55
N THR A 2 12.46 22.26 16.53
CA THR A 2 12.73 20.84 16.25
C THR A 2 11.38 20.15 16.20
N ASN A 3 10.98 19.72 15.00
CA ASN A 3 9.73 19.02 14.77
C ASN A 3 9.82 17.64 15.45
N PRO A 4 8.97 17.31 16.45
CA PRO A 4 8.96 15.99 17.04
C PRO A 4 7.86 15.16 16.41
N ARG A 5 8.23 14.01 15.83
CA ARG A 5 7.54 12.71 15.89
C ARG A 5 7.98 11.84 14.72
N VAL A 6 9.03 11.07 14.93
CA VAL A 6 9.07 9.72 14.39
C VAL A 6 8.77 8.85 15.60
N ILE A 7 7.63 8.15 15.62
CA ILE A 7 7.48 7.04 16.55
C ILE A 7 8.31 5.91 15.94
N VAL A 8 9.60 5.89 16.28
CA VAL A 8 10.61 4.90 15.85
C VAL A 8 10.37 3.59 16.63
N GLY A 9 9.14 3.10 16.63
CA GLY A 9 8.77 1.89 17.37
C GLY A 9 9.16 0.61 16.63
N ASP A 10 8.89 0.57 15.33
CA ASP A 10 8.75 -0.71 14.64
C ASP A 10 9.64 -0.88 13.39
N LEU A 11 10.41 0.16 13.01
CA LEU A 11 11.34 0.06 11.88
C LEU A 11 12.80 -0.09 12.34
N PHE A 12 13.50 -1.03 11.71
CA PHE A 12 14.93 -1.22 11.83
C PHE A 12 15.70 -0.08 11.12
N PRO A 13 16.94 0.23 11.56
CA PRO A 13 17.76 1.25 10.93
C PRO A 13 17.97 1.03 9.42
N GLU A 14 18.08 -0.22 8.97
CA GLU A 14 18.18 -0.55 7.54
C GLU A 14 16.95 -0.11 6.73
N GLU A 15 15.73 -0.23 7.28
CA GLU A 15 14.50 0.17 6.59
C GLU A 15 14.42 1.69 6.44
N LEU A 16 14.80 2.42 7.49
CA LEU A 16 14.91 3.89 7.44
C LEU A 16 15.93 4.34 6.39
N GLN A 17 17.05 3.63 6.27
CA GLN A 17 18.05 3.92 5.25
C GLN A 17 17.52 3.62 3.84
N MET A 18 16.84 2.49 3.66
CA MET A 18 16.23 2.09 2.41
C MET A 18 15.18 3.10 1.92
N ILE A 19 14.32 3.60 2.81
CA ILE A 19 13.35 4.65 2.50
C ILE A 19 14.07 5.90 1.97
N ARG A 20 15.11 6.35 2.67
CA ARG A 20 15.89 7.54 2.29
C ARG A 20 16.58 7.39 0.95
N ASP A 21 17.11 6.21 0.66
CA ASP A 21 17.90 5.95 -0.54
C ASP A 21 17.04 5.71 -1.78
N ARG A 22 15.85 5.12 -1.62
CA ARG A 22 15.00 4.68 -2.74
C ARG A 22 13.86 5.63 -3.04
N LEU A 23 13.26 6.25 -2.02
CA LEU A 23 12.07 7.06 -2.21
C LEU A 23 12.42 8.53 -2.41
N PRO A 24 11.75 9.23 -3.34
CA PRO A 24 11.83 10.68 -3.45
C PRO A 24 11.47 11.39 -2.15
N GLU A 25 12.15 12.50 -1.84
CA GLU A 25 11.94 13.29 -0.60
C GLU A 25 10.47 13.67 -0.38
N HIS A 26 9.76 14.09 -1.43
CA HIS A 26 8.36 14.45 -1.33
C HIS A 26 7.44 13.30 -0.88
N LEU A 27 7.78 12.03 -1.20
CA LEU A 27 7.04 10.88 -0.71
C LEU A 27 7.39 10.57 0.74
N GLN A 28 8.65 10.76 1.13
CA GLN A 28 9.09 10.64 2.53
C GLN A 28 8.35 11.64 3.42
N ASP A 29 8.18 12.88 2.96
CA ASP A 29 7.42 13.91 3.66
C ASP A 29 5.91 13.60 3.70
N LEU A 30 5.36 13.12 2.58
CA LEU A 30 3.94 12.77 2.49
C LEU A 30 3.58 11.62 3.44
N GLY A 31 4.43 10.60 3.56
CA GLY A 31 4.21 9.43 4.41
C GLY A 31 4.95 9.45 5.74
N ALA A 32 5.39 10.60 6.24
CA ALA A 32 6.24 10.69 7.44
C ALA A 32 5.60 10.07 8.72
N ASP A 33 4.27 9.99 8.74
CA ASP A 33 3.44 9.35 9.76
C ASP A 33 3.00 7.92 9.42
N HIS A 34 3.38 7.42 8.23
CA HIS A 34 3.04 6.10 7.67
C HIS A 34 4.31 5.38 7.23
N MET A 35 5.23 5.22 8.18
CA MET A 35 6.59 4.77 7.90
C MET A 35 6.65 3.31 7.45
N GLN A 36 5.72 2.47 7.88
CA GLN A 36 5.66 1.07 7.48
C GLN A 36 5.21 0.95 6.02
N THR A 37 4.22 1.75 5.62
CA THR A 37 3.83 1.91 4.22
C THR A 37 5.00 2.37 3.36
N LEU A 38 5.78 3.36 3.83
CA LEU A 38 6.98 3.82 3.13
C LEU A 38 8.03 2.73 3.01
N ALA A 39 8.22 1.90 4.05
CA ALA A 39 9.16 0.77 4.00
C ALA A 39 8.73 -0.22 2.91
N SER A 40 7.47 -0.66 2.91
CA SER A 40 6.93 -1.58 1.89
C SER A 40 7.03 -1.01 0.47
N ILE A 41 6.73 0.29 0.29
CA ILE A 41 6.92 0.97 -1.00
C ILE A 41 8.39 0.97 -1.42
N ALA A 42 9.31 1.24 -0.50
CA ALA A 42 10.75 1.27 -0.78
C ALA A 42 11.28 -0.13 -1.16
N GLU A 43 10.78 -1.19 -0.53
CA GLU A 43 11.08 -2.57 -0.91
C GLU A 43 10.63 -2.85 -2.35
N ALA A 44 9.37 -2.55 -2.66
CA ALA A 44 8.74 -2.80 -3.94
C ALA A 44 9.14 -1.80 -5.06
N TRP A 45 9.87 -0.73 -4.73
CA TRP A 45 10.09 0.42 -5.62
C TRP A 45 10.66 0.07 -6.99
N HIS A 46 11.56 -0.91 -7.00
CA HIS A 46 12.31 -1.38 -8.16
C HIS A 46 11.52 -2.35 -9.05
N LEU A 47 10.34 -2.79 -8.62
CA LEU A 47 9.52 -3.71 -9.38
C LEU A 47 8.97 -3.03 -10.63
N GLU A 48 8.95 -3.78 -11.73
CA GLU A 48 8.23 -3.39 -12.93
C GLU A 48 6.72 -3.57 -12.73
N PRO A 49 5.88 -2.82 -13.47
CA PRO A 49 4.45 -3.08 -13.52
C PRO A 49 4.15 -4.53 -13.95
N LEU A 50 3.05 -5.08 -13.45
CA LEU A 50 2.59 -6.41 -13.88
C LEU A 50 2.36 -6.45 -15.40
N PRO A 51 2.71 -7.57 -16.07
CA PRO A 51 2.58 -7.68 -17.51
C PRO A 51 1.11 -7.70 -17.95
N ALA A 52 0.86 -7.35 -19.21
CA ALA A 52 -0.50 -7.41 -19.76
C ALA A 52 -1.06 -8.84 -19.73
N GLY A 53 -2.32 -8.98 -19.30
CA GLY A 53 -3.00 -10.27 -19.18
C GLY A 53 -2.55 -11.10 -17.98
N TYR A 54 -1.78 -10.52 -17.04
CA TYR A 54 -1.50 -11.16 -15.77
C TYR A 54 -2.80 -11.46 -15.03
N ALA A 55 -2.95 -12.70 -14.57
CA ALA A 55 -4.09 -13.17 -13.80
C ALA A 55 -3.62 -13.44 -12.36
N PRO A 56 -3.90 -12.53 -11.41
CA PRO A 56 -3.64 -12.73 -10.00
C PRO A 56 -4.24 -14.03 -9.46
N GLU A 57 -3.49 -14.72 -8.61
CA GLU A 57 -4.03 -15.78 -7.75
C GLU A 57 -4.68 -15.15 -6.51
N MET A 58 -4.11 -14.07 -6.00
CA MET A 58 -4.60 -13.38 -4.81
C MET A 58 -4.48 -11.86 -4.93
N VAL A 59 -5.49 -11.15 -4.43
CA VAL A 59 -5.46 -9.69 -4.27
C VAL A 59 -5.97 -9.32 -2.88
N ASP A 60 -5.11 -8.66 -2.12
CA ASP A 60 -5.40 -8.21 -0.76
C ASP A 60 -5.43 -6.68 -0.69
N VAL A 61 -6.37 -6.15 0.09
CA VAL A 61 -6.53 -4.71 0.35
C VAL A 61 -6.27 -4.44 1.81
N TYR A 62 -5.39 -3.49 2.07
CA TYR A 62 -5.08 -3.01 3.41
C TYR A 62 -5.38 -1.52 3.51
N VAL A 63 -5.85 -1.10 4.69
CA VAL A 63 -6.04 0.31 5.03
C VAL A 63 -5.44 0.60 6.40
N GLU A 64 -4.94 1.81 6.58
CA GLU A 64 -4.39 2.30 7.87
C GLU A 64 -3.29 1.42 8.48
N GLU A 65 -2.43 0.81 7.66
CA GLU A 65 -1.29 -0.01 8.11
C GLU A 65 -1.70 -1.20 9.01
N GLN A 66 -2.91 -1.73 8.80
CA GLN A 66 -3.39 -2.93 9.49
C GLN A 66 -2.64 -4.19 9.03
N GLU A 67 -2.47 -5.14 9.96
CA GLU A 67 -1.82 -6.43 9.69
C GLU A 67 -2.69 -7.34 8.81
N ASP A 68 -4.01 -7.30 8.99
CA ASP A 68 -4.97 -8.12 8.26
C ASP A 68 -5.61 -7.35 7.09
N PRO A 69 -5.86 -8.00 5.94
CA PRO A 69 -6.55 -7.36 4.84
C PRO A 69 -8.02 -7.12 5.17
N ILE A 70 -8.53 -5.96 4.74
CA ILE A 70 -9.97 -5.63 4.84
C ILE A 70 -10.80 -6.29 3.74
N LEU A 71 -10.16 -6.60 2.61
CA LEU A 71 -10.68 -7.41 1.52
C LEU A 71 -9.60 -8.35 1.03
N SER A 72 -9.97 -9.59 0.75
CA SER A 72 -9.13 -10.55 0.07
C SER A 72 -9.93 -11.27 -1.00
N TYR A 73 -9.32 -11.42 -2.17
CA TYR A 73 -9.82 -12.22 -3.28
C TYR A 73 -8.81 -13.29 -3.60
N GLU A 74 -9.26 -14.54 -3.67
CA GLU A 74 -8.48 -15.67 -4.17
C GLU A 74 -9.14 -16.17 -5.46
N HIS A 75 -8.40 -16.21 -6.57
CA HIS A 75 -8.92 -16.58 -7.89
C HIS A 75 -10.18 -15.80 -8.28
N TRP A 76 -10.25 -14.52 -7.89
CA TRP A 76 -11.41 -13.64 -8.05
C TRP A 76 -12.67 -14.04 -7.29
N GLU A 77 -12.57 -14.99 -6.36
CA GLU A 77 -13.60 -15.26 -5.37
C GLU A 77 -13.24 -14.53 -4.07
N MET A 78 -14.17 -13.74 -3.55
CA MET A 78 -13.97 -13.00 -2.31
C MET A 78 -13.87 -13.99 -1.14
N SER A 79 -12.70 -14.06 -0.50
CA SER A 79 -12.42 -14.95 0.63
C SER A 79 -12.57 -14.22 1.97
N VAL A 80 -12.20 -12.93 2.01
CA VAL A 80 -12.33 -12.06 3.18
C VAL A 80 -13.09 -10.80 2.79
N ALA A 81 -14.08 -10.46 3.61
CA ALA A 81 -14.71 -9.16 3.58
C ALA A 81 -14.96 -8.71 5.02
N SER A 82 -14.26 -7.68 5.44
CA SER A 82 -14.44 -7.09 6.76
C SER A 82 -15.02 -5.68 6.59
N PRO A 83 -16.29 -5.55 6.14
CA PRO A 83 -16.90 -4.27 5.78
C PRO A 83 -17.01 -3.29 6.95
N GLU A 84 -16.97 -3.80 8.18
CA GLU A 84 -16.87 -3.00 9.40
C GLU A 84 -15.55 -2.21 9.52
N PHE A 85 -14.52 -2.61 8.77
CA PHE A 85 -13.24 -1.92 8.63
C PHE A 85 -13.05 -1.28 7.25
N PHE A 86 -14.13 -1.06 6.49
CA PHE A 86 -14.11 -0.05 5.44
C PHE A 86 -14.42 1.29 6.08
N PRO A 87 -13.40 2.06 6.53
CA PRO A 87 -13.70 3.38 7.02
C PRO A 87 -14.24 4.20 5.84
N GLU A 88 -15.22 5.05 6.10
CA GLU A 88 -15.70 6.02 5.10
C GLU A 88 -14.57 6.90 4.56
N LYS A 89 -13.48 7.01 5.33
CA LYS A 89 -12.25 7.72 4.98
C LYS A 89 -11.05 6.96 5.50
N PHE A 90 -10.08 6.72 4.64
CA PHE A 90 -8.77 6.20 5.00
C PHE A 90 -7.68 7.16 4.54
N THR A 91 -6.58 7.16 5.28
CA THR A 91 -5.37 7.91 4.97
C THR A 91 -4.43 7.05 4.13
N VAL A 92 -4.35 5.75 4.41
CA VAL A 92 -3.54 4.82 3.63
C VAL A 92 -4.42 3.75 3.01
N LEU A 93 -4.13 3.44 1.75
CA LEU A 93 -4.64 2.28 1.04
C LEU A 93 -3.46 1.58 0.38
N ALA A 94 -3.33 0.29 0.58
CA ALA A 94 -2.34 -0.55 -0.07
C ALA A 94 -3.01 -1.78 -0.69
N LEU A 95 -2.53 -2.19 -1.86
CA LEU A 95 -2.95 -3.41 -2.50
C LEU A 95 -1.74 -4.30 -2.71
N GLU A 96 -1.87 -5.52 -2.25
CA GLU A 96 -0.95 -6.58 -2.58
C GLU A 96 -1.57 -7.49 -3.64
N VAL A 97 -0.77 -7.85 -4.63
CA VAL A 97 -1.12 -8.84 -5.64
C VAL A 97 -0.12 -9.97 -5.51
N ASP A 98 -0.63 -11.17 -5.21
CA ASP A 98 0.16 -12.36 -4.90
C ASP A 98 1.20 -12.11 -3.79
N SER A 99 0.74 -11.50 -2.69
CA SER A 99 1.55 -11.13 -1.51
C SER A 99 2.70 -10.16 -1.79
N VAL A 100 2.59 -9.37 -2.85
CA VAL A 100 3.56 -8.33 -3.19
C VAL A 100 2.83 -7.01 -3.35
N LEU A 101 3.28 -5.97 -2.65
CA LEU A 101 2.77 -4.62 -2.83
C LEU A 101 2.87 -4.19 -4.30
N ARG A 102 1.71 -3.85 -4.91
CA ARG A 102 1.62 -3.34 -6.28
C ARG A 102 1.01 -1.96 -6.36
N TYR A 103 0.36 -1.49 -5.32
CA TYR A 103 -0.27 -0.18 -5.32
C TYR A 103 -0.34 0.39 -3.92
N ALA A 104 -0.13 1.70 -3.81
CA ALA A 104 -0.36 2.42 -2.56
C ALA A 104 -0.85 3.86 -2.82
N GLN A 105 -1.76 4.30 -1.97
CA GLN A 105 -2.17 5.69 -1.81
C GLN A 105 -1.90 6.16 -0.38
N ILE A 106 -1.51 7.43 -0.26
CA ILE A 106 -1.42 8.15 1.01
C ILE A 106 -2.19 9.46 0.86
N ARG A 107 -3.16 9.71 1.75
CA ARG A 107 -4.09 10.86 1.74
C ARG A 107 -4.79 11.05 0.39
N GLY A 108 -5.21 9.94 -0.21
CA GLY A 108 -5.88 9.92 -1.53
C GLY A 108 -4.94 10.22 -2.72
N GLN A 109 -3.65 10.43 -2.50
CA GLN A 109 -2.66 10.58 -3.56
C GLN A 109 -2.04 9.22 -3.89
N GLU A 110 -2.05 8.84 -5.17
CA GLU A 110 -1.27 7.69 -5.65
C GLU A 110 0.23 7.98 -5.46
N VAL A 111 0.89 7.12 -4.68
CA VAL A 111 2.33 7.22 -4.40
C VAL A 111 3.12 6.07 -5.00
N PHE A 112 2.46 4.95 -5.29
CA PHE A 112 3.05 3.78 -5.92
C PHE A 112 2.01 3.04 -6.76
N ASN A 113 2.35 2.72 -8.01
CA ASN A 113 1.49 1.93 -8.90
C ASN A 113 2.32 1.06 -9.83
N ARG A 114 2.15 -0.25 -9.70
CA ARG A 114 2.75 -1.34 -10.47
C ARG A 114 1.70 -2.40 -10.85
N LEU A 115 0.41 -2.04 -10.82
CA LEU A 115 -0.68 -2.93 -11.25
C LEU A 115 -0.66 -3.20 -12.75
N GLY A 116 -0.04 -2.32 -13.55
CA GLY A 116 -0.02 -2.46 -15.00
C GLY A 116 -1.43 -2.39 -15.58
N ASN A 117 -1.86 -3.46 -16.25
CA ASN A 117 -3.20 -3.59 -16.83
C ASN A 117 -4.07 -4.63 -16.10
N VAL A 118 -3.75 -4.97 -14.85
CA VAL A 118 -4.61 -5.86 -14.06
C VAL A 118 -5.95 -5.20 -13.84
N GLU A 119 -7.02 -5.88 -14.25
CA GLU A 119 -8.39 -5.47 -14.00
C GLU A 119 -8.77 -5.92 -12.59
N LEU A 120 -8.99 -4.95 -11.70
CA LEU A 120 -9.47 -5.21 -10.35
C LEU A 120 -11.01 -5.37 -10.36
N PRO A 121 -11.58 -6.25 -9.52
CA PRO A 121 -13.03 -6.42 -9.40
C PRO A 121 -13.74 -5.10 -9.11
N GLU A 122 -14.96 -4.92 -9.62
CA GLU A 122 -15.72 -3.67 -9.49
C GLU A 122 -15.96 -3.26 -8.02
N ASP A 123 -16.06 -4.24 -7.13
CA ASP A 123 -16.25 -4.06 -5.70
C ASP A 123 -15.04 -3.41 -4.99
N PHE A 124 -13.89 -3.32 -5.65
CA PHE A 124 -12.72 -2.61 -5.12
C PHE A 124 -12.89 -1.09 -5.08
N ALA A 125 -14.03 -0.53 -5.53
CA ALA A 125 -14.31 0.90 -5.65
C ALA A 125 -13.54 1.78 -4.64
N PHE A 126 -12.35 2.24 -5.05
CA PHE A 126 -11.47 3.00 -4.19
C PHE A 126 -12.03 4.41 -4.08
N ALA A 127 -12.55 4.75 -2.92
CA ALA A 127 -13.00 6.10 -2.63
C ALA A 127 -11.77 7.02 -2.50
N ALA A 128 -11.34 7.60 -3.62
CA ALA A 128 -10.42 8.74 -3.61
C ALA A 128 -11.25 10.04 -3.61
N ALA A 129 -11.78 10.44 -2.45
CA ALA A 129 -12.16 11.82 -2.05
C ALA A 129 -13.04 11.85 -0.80
#